data_AF-A0A1Q7JDI1-F1
#
_entry.id   AF-A0A1Q7JDI1-F1
#
_cell.length_a   1.000
_cell.length_b   1.000
_cell.length_c   1.000
_cell.angle_alpha   90.00
_cell.angle_beta   90.00
_cell.angle_gamma   90.00
#
_symmetry.space_group_name_H-M   'P 1'
#
loop_
_entity.id
_entity.type
_entity.pdbx_description
1 polymer ?
#
loop_
_entity_poly.entity_id
_entity_poly.type
_entity_poly.pdbx_seq_one_letter_code
_entity_poly.pdbx_strand_id
1 'polypeptide(L)'
;MNASANDRRGFFREAFTRLMREVATRTEQRVAPRRYFRPPGAADEIAFLASCTRCGDCLPVCPVNAIIKAPPGAGLAAGTPMIDPAIQACVVCADMPCAHACATGALVPPAAGWEEIHMGVLELDPGRCITFQGVSCGVCARACPVGERALAMDAGGHPVLRPEGCVGCGVCVTACVTSPSSLQLRLATDL
;
A
#
# COMPACT_ATOMS: atom_id res chain seq x y z
N MET A 1 22.11 51.87 4.36
CA MET A 1 22.99 50.88 3.72
C MET A 1 22.31 49.51 3.73
N ASN A 2 21.99 49.04 2.52
CA ASN A 2 21.66 47.70 2.01
C ASN A 2 20.62 46.78 2.70
N ALA A 3 19.44 46.75 2.08
CA ALA A 3 18.51 45.62 2.10
C ALA A 3 18.73 44.69 0.89
N SER A 4 18.38 43.41 1.08
CA SER A 4 18.04 42.40 0.05
C SER A 4 19.16 41.86 -0.84
N ALA A 5 19.76 40.75 -0.41
CA ALA A 5 20.46 39.82 -1.30
C ALA A 5 20.54 38.40 -0.70
N ASN A 6 19.41 37.71 -0.44
CA ASN A 6 19.46 36.23 -0.37
C ASN A 6 18.14 35.45 -0.58
N ASP A 7 17.02 36.10 -0.88
CA ASP A 7 15.71 35.44 -0.98
C ASP A 7 15.44 34.77 -2.34
N ARG A 8 16.14 35.21 -3.40
CA ARG A 8 15.87 34.72 -4.77
C ARG A 8 16.36 33.29 -5.01
N ARG A 9 17.51 32.91 -4.44
CA ARG A 9 18.11 31.58 -4.66
C ARG A 9 17.32 30.45 -3.98
N GLY A 10 16.66 30.74 -2.85
CA GLY A 10 15.77 29.80 -2.17
C GLY A 10 14.52 29.52 -3.00
N PHE A 11 13.85 30.57 -3.44
CA PHE A 11 12.66 30.47 -4.29
C PHE A 11 12.91 29.70 -5.59
N PHE A 12 14.04 29.97 -6.28
CA PHE A 12 14.38 29.22 -7.51
C PHE A 12 14.71 27.75 -7.25
N ARG A 13 15.36 27.41 -6.12
CA ARG A 13 15.61 26.00 -5.75
C ARG A 13 14.33 25.27 -5.41
N GLU A 14 13.41 25.89 -4.68
CA GLU A 14 12.12 25.29 -4.35
C GLU A 14 11.25 25.10 -5.59
N ALA A 15 11.18 26.11 -6.47
CA ALA A 15 10.47 26.01 -7.74
C ALA A 15 11.06 24.92 -8.64
N PHE A 16 12.39 24.84 -8.75
CA PHE A 16 13.06 23.79 -9.50
C PHE A 16 12.83 22.40 -8.86
N THR A 17 12.88 22.28 -7.54
CA THR A 17 12.63 21.02 -6.83
C THR A 17 11.19 20.55 -7.04
N ARG A 18 10.22 21.46 -6.97
CA ARG A 18 8.81 21.17 -7.28
C ARG A 18 8.64 20.73 -8.73
N LEU A 19 9.23 21.45 -9.67
CA LEU A 19 9.20 21.09 -11.09
C LEU A 19 9.84 19.73 -11.36
N MET A 20 11.00 19.44 -10.75
CA MET A 20 11.66 18.14 -10.89
C MET A 20 10.84 17.01 -10.29
N ARG A 21 10.19 17.24 -9.14
CA ARG A 21 9.28 16.27 -8.52
C ARG A 21 8.06 16.02 -9.42
N GLU A 22 7.53 17.07 -10.05
CA GLU A 22 6.40 16.98 -10.98
C GLU A 22 6.78 16.31 -12.32
N VAL A 23 7.99 16.53 -12.82
CA VAL A 23 8.52 15.81 -13.98
C VAL A 23 8.75 14.33 -13.64
N ALA A 24 9.32 14.04 -12.47
CA ALA A 24 9.51 12.67 -12.00
C ALA A 24 8.17 11.92 -11.95
N THR A 25 7.16 12.47 -11.25
CA THR A 25 5.82 11.85 -11.14
C THR A 25 5.16 11.61 -12.51
N ARG A 26 5.24 12.59 -13.43
CA ARG A 26 4.73 12.43 -14.81
C ARG A 26 5.47 11.36 -15.61
N THR A 27 6.77 11.20 -15.37
CA THR A 27 7.58 10.16 -16.03
C THR A 27 7.21 8.79 -15.50
N GLU A 28 7.02 8.63 -14.18
CA GLU A 28 6.58 7.34 -13.61
C GLU A 28 5.21 6.91 -14.17
N GLN A 29 4.26 7.84 -14.25
CA GLN A 29 2.91 7.57 -14.77
C GLN A 29 2.90 7.11 -16.23
N ARG A 30 3.82 7.59 -17.06
CA ARG A 30 3.94 7.16 -18.46
C ARG A 30 4.62 5.81 -18.62
N VAL A 31 5.51 5.46 -17.70
CA VAL A 31 6.39 4.28 -17.81
C VAL A 31 5.76 3.04 -17.14
N ALA A 32 4.97 3.23 -16.08
CA ALA A 32 4.22 2.15 -15.40
C ALA A 32 2.76 2.60 -15.10
N PRO A 33 1.89 2.64 -16.13
CA PRO A 33 0.52 3.19 -15.98
C PRO A 33 -0.40 2.29 -15.15
N ARG A 34 -0.04 1.02 -14.94
CA ARG A 34 -0.75 0.08 -14.07
C ARG A 34 0.13 -0.22 -12.87
N ARG A 35 -0.23 0.34 -11.72
CA ARG A 35 0.37 -0.01 -10.45
C ARG A 35 -0.38 -1.19 -9.84
N TYR A 36 0.35 -2.03 -9.12
CA TYR A 36 -0.15 -3.22 -8.44
C TYR A 36 0.15 -3.09 -6.95
N PHE A 37 -0.66 -3.69 -6.09
CA PHE A 37 -0.29 -3.81 -4.69
C PHE A 37 0.98 -4.65 -4.57
N ARG A 38 2.02 -4.08 -4.00
CA ARG A 38 3.31 -4.77 -3.84
C ARG A 38 3.35 -5.53 -2.51
N PRO A 39 4.15 -6.61 -2.42
CA PRO A 39 4.45 -7.23 -1.14
C PRO A 39 5.06 -6.24 -0.14
N PRO A 40 4.99 -6.52 1.17
CA PRO A 40 5.57 -5.66 2.19
C PRO A 40 7.07 -5.47 1.97
N GLY A 41 7.55 -4.26 2.25
CA GLY A 41 8.95 -3.85 2.10
C GLY A 41 9.33 -3.42 0.69
N ALA A 42 8.39 -3.39 -0.26
CA ALA A 42 8.67 -2.86 -1.59
C ALA A 42 9.09 -1.38 -1.53
N ALA A 43 10.18 -1.07 -2.21
CA ALA A 43 10.57 0.32 -2.47
C ALA A 43 9.54 1.02 -3.39
N ASP A 44 9.70 2.32 -3.61
CA ASP A 44 8.95 3.06 -4.62
C ASP A 44 8.97 2.35 -5.97
N GLU A 45 7.86 2.42 -6.71
CA GLU A 45 7.61 1.59 -7.89
C GLU A 45 8.79 1.56 -8.89
N ILE A 46 9.43 2.70 -9.17
CA ILE A 46 10.59 2.74 -10.06
C ILE A 46 11.79 1.97 -9.48
N ALA A 47 12.12 2.23 -8.22
CA ALA A 47 13.24 1.58 -7.54
C ALA A 47 12.99 0.07 -7.40
N PHE A 48 11.76 -0.31 -7.08
CA PHE A 48 11.32 -1.70 -7.04
C PHE A 48 11.49 -2.38 -8.41
N LEU A 49 10.96 -1.78 -9.49
CA LEU A 49 11.05 -2.34 -10.84
C LEU A 49 12.50 -2.47 -11.33
N ALA A 50 13.37 -1.53 -10.94
CA ALA A 50 14.80 -1.57 -11.25
C ALA A 50 15.55 -2.67 -10.49
N SER A 51 15.15 -2.94 -9.23
CA SER A 51 15.83 -3.89 -8.34
C SER A 51 15.28 -5.33 -8.44
N CYS A 52 14.02 -5.49 -8.89
CA CYS A 52 13.38 -6.79 -8.97
C CYS A 52 13.86 -7.59 -10.19
N THR A 53 14.56 -8.70 -9.95
CA THR A 53 15.03 -9.62 -10.99
C THR A 53 13.98 -10.61 -11.47
N ARG A 54 12.78 -10.62 -10.86
CA ARG A 54 11.68 -11.57 -11.17
C ARG A 54 12.02 -13.04 -10.90
N CYS A 55 12.98 -13.30 -10.01
CA CYS A 55 13.36 -14.67 -9.58
C CYS A 55 12.16 -15.45 -9.02
N GLY A 56 11.33 -14.78 -8.23
CA GLY A 56 10.14 -15.36 -7.62
C GLY A 56 10.37 -15.96 -6.22
N ASP A 57 11.53 -15.74 -5.61
CA ASP A 57 11.88 -16.33 -4.30
C ASP A 57 10.93 -15.93 -3.16
N CYS A 58 10.27 -14.78 -3.28
CA CYS A 58 9.26 -14.31 -2.33
C CYS A 58 7.93 -15.07 -2.40
N LEU A 59 7.61 -15.76 -3.50
CA LEU A 59 6.34 -16.48 -3.68
C LEU A 59 6.22 -17.70 -2.75
N PRO A 60 7.14 -18.69 -2.77
CA PRO A 60 6.98 -19.92 -1.99
C PRO A 60 7.11 -19.71 -0.48
N VAL A 61 7.74 -18.61 -0.04
CA VAL A 61 7.89 -18.28 1.38
C VAL A 61 6.67 -17.53 1.95
N CYS A 62 5.70 -17.13 1.11
CA CYS A 62 4.47 -16.51 1.56
C CYS A 62 3.53 -17.60 2.10
N PRO A 63 3.29 -17.70 3.43
CA PRO A 63 2.58 -18.83 4.02
C PRO A 63 1.12 -18.92 3.59
N VAL A 64 0.55 -17.80 3.12
CA VAL A 64 -0.85 -17.71 2.68
C VAL A 64 -1.00 -17.59 1.17
N ASN A 65 0.09 -17.73 0.41
CA ASN A 65 0.11 -17.62 -1.06
C ASN A 65 -0.55 -16.32 -1.60
N ALA A 66 -0.40 -15.20 -0.89
CA ALA A 66 -0.93 -13.90 -1.30
C ALA A 66 -0.15 -13.27 -2.47
N ILE A 67 1.11 -13.68 -2.65
CA ILE A 67 1.99 -13.11 -3.67
C ILE A 67 1.85 -13.91 -4.96
N ILE A 68 1.49 -13.22 -6.04
CA ILE A 68 1.39 -13.75 -7.39
C ILE A 68 2.28 -12.95 -8.35
N LYS A 69 2.58 -13.50 -9.53
CA LYS A 69 3.29 -12.76 -10.57
C LYS A 69 2.32 -11.85 -11.31
N ALA A 70 2.72 -10.60 -11.51
CA ALA A 70 2.00 -9.68 -12.38
C ALA A 70 1.91 -10.24 -13.80
N PRO A 71 0.77 -10.06 -14.49
CA PRO A 71 0.49 -10.73 -15.75
C PRO A 71 1.42 -10.27 -16.88
N PRO A 72 1.56 -11.04 -17.97
CA PRO A 72 2.40 -10.65 -19.11
C PRO A 72 2.05 -9.30 -19.73
N GLY A 73 0.77 -8.88 -19.66
CA GLY A 73 0.29 -7.58 -20.13
C GLY A 73 0.56 -6.40 -19.18
N ALA A 74 1.30 -6.61 -18.08
CA ALA A 74 1.59 -5.58 -17.07
C ALA A 74 2.72 -4.61 -17.46
N GLY A 75 3.21 -4.65 -18.70
CA GLY A 75 4.31 -3.81 -19.16
C GLY A 75 5.60 -4.11 -18.38
N LEU A 76 6.26 -3.07 -17.87
CA LEU A 76 7.50 -3.24 -17.08
C LEU A 76 7.28 -4.04 -15.79
N ALA A 77 6.07 -4.03 -15.24
CA ALA A 77 5.74 -4.83 -14.07
C ALA A 77 5.56 -6.32 -14.38
N ALA A 78 5.51 -6.75 -15.65
CA ALA A 78 5.29 -8.16 -15.99
C ALA A 78 6.28 -9.09 -15.28
N GLY A 79 5.75 -10.15 -14.65
CA GLY A 79 6.52 -11.14 -13.91
C GLY A 79 7.06 -10.70 -12.54
N THR A 80 6.89 -9.43 -12.16
CA THR A 80 7.24 -8.95 -10.80
C THR A 80 6.18 -9.40 -9.78
N PRO A 81 6.54 -9.55 -8.50
CA PRO A 81 5.58 -9.95 -7.48
C PRO A 81 4.56 -8.85 -7.20
N MET A 82 3.31 -9.25 -7.04
CA MET A 82 2.18 -8.42 -6.67
C MET A 82 1.24 -9.18 -5.73
N ILE A 83 0.31 -8.46 -5.11
CA ILE A 83 -0.78 -8.99 -4.30
C ILE A 83 -2.09 -8.52 -4.94
N ASP A 84 -3.10 -9.38 -4.94
CA ASP A 84 -4.48 -8.99 -5.20
C ASP A 84 -5.29 -9.16 -3.91
N PRO A 85 -5.54 -8.08 -3.16
CA PRO A 85 -6.25 -8.13 -1.89
C PRO A 85 -7.71 -8.60 -2.01
N ALA A 86 -8.30 -8.55 -3.20
CA ALA A 86 -9.65 -9.06 -3.43
C ALA A 86 -9.68 -10.59 -3.53
N ILE A 87 -8.55 -11.22 -3.89
CA ILE A 87 -8.41 -12.67 -4.00
C ILE A 87 -7.79 -13.24 -2.72
N GLN A 88 -6.62 -12.72 -2.34
CA GLN A 88 -5.90 -13.16 -1.14
C GLN A 88 -5.04 -12.02 -0.59
N ALA A 89 -5.47 -11.47 0.53
CA ALA A 89 -4.76 -10.40 1.22
C ALA A 89 -3.48 -10.89 1.92
N CYS A 90 -2.53 -9.96 2.13
CA CYS A 90 -1.40 -10.20 3.01
C CYS A 90 -1.91 -10.33 4.46
N VAL A 91 -1.44 -11.34 5.21
CA VAL A 91 -1.87 -11.55 6.61
C VAL A 91 -0.93 -10.92 7.64
N VAL A 92 0.00 -10.06 7.21
CA VAL A 92 0.88 -9.30 8.12
C VAL A 92 1.74 -10.24 8.99
N CYS A 93 2.47 -11.16 8.33
CA CYS A 93 3.37 -12.10 9.01
C CYS A 93 4.40 -11.33 9.86
N ALA A 94 4.58 -11.74 11.12
CA ALA A 94 5.45 -11.03 12.07
C ALA A 94 6.91 -10.90 11.58
N ASP A 95 7.39 -11.91 10.87
CA ASP A 95 8.77 -12.04 10.38
C ASP A 95 8.95 -11.64 8.91
N MET A 96 7.90 -11.18 8.22
CA MET A 96 7.94 -10.76 6.79
C MET A 96 8.83 -11.66 5.89
N PRO A 97 8.58 -12.99 5.82
CA PRO A 97 9.50 -13.93 5.18
C PRO A 97 9.71 -13.62 3.69
N CYS A 98 8.71 -13.05 3.03
CA CYS A 98 8.80 -12.57 1.65
C CYS A 98 9.82 -11.44 1.44
N ALA A 99 9.94 -10.52 2.41
CA ALA A 99 10.92 -9.44 2.33
C ALA A 99 12.34 -9.97 2.59
N HIS A 100 12.50 -10.84 3.59
CA HIS A 100 13.79 -11.48 3.89
C HIS A 100 14.31 -12.39 2.77
N ALA A 101 13.43 -13.05 2.02
CA ALA A 101 13.81 -13.87 0.87
C ALA A 101 14.35 -13.04 -0.32
N CYS A 102 14.18 -11.71 -0.32
CA CYS A 102 14.61 -10.86 -1.44
C CYS A 102 16.09 -10.50 -1.37
N ALA A 103 16.94 -11.29 -2.01
CA ALA A 103 18.38 -11.03 -2.06
C ALA A 103 18.78 -9.76 -2.84
N THR A 104 17.90 -9.24 -3.71
CA THR A 104 18.20 -8.09 -4.57
C THR A 104 17.87 -6.74 -3.93
N GLY A 105 17.21 -6.74 -2.76
CA GLY A 105 16.75 -5.52 -2.11
C GLY A 105 15.54 -4.86 -2.78
N ALA A 106 14.82 -5.57 -3.65
CA ALA A 106 13.54 -5.07 -4.17
C ALA A 106 12.45 -5.03 -3.09
N LEU A 107 12.51 -5.96 -2.14
CA LEU A 107 11.74 -5.96 -0.89
C LEU A 107 12.73 -5.86 0.26
N VAL A 108 12.57 -4.85 1.12
CA VAL A 108 13.44 -4.61 2.28
C VAL A 108 12.57 -4.54 3.53
N PRO A 109 12.78 -5.42 4.52
CA PRO A 109 12.08 -5.30 5.79
C PRO A 109 12.55 -4.04 6.52
N PRO A 110 11.65 -3.10 6.87
CA PRO A 110 12.02 -1.88 7.58
C PRO A 110 12.48 -2.14 9.01
N ALA A 111 13.28 -1.22 9.55
CA ALA A 111 13.87 -1.36 10.89
C ALA A 111 12.81 -1.31 12.01
N ALA A 112 11.79 -0.44 11.88
CA ALA A 112 10.66 -0.41 12.80
C ALA A 112 9.57 -1.45 12.49
N GLY A 113 9.82 -2.38 11.57
CA GLY A 113 8.88 -3.42 11.18
C GLY A 113 7.61 -2.85 10.55
N TRP A 114 6.46 -3.45 10.85
CA TRP A 114 5.20 -3.13 10.19
C TRP A 114 4.73 -1.67 10.31
N GLU A 115 5.27 -0.90 11.25
CA GLU A 115 4.91 0.51 11.44
C GLU A 115 5.38 1.41 10.29
N GLU A 116 6.38 0.98 9.52
CA GLU A 116 6.89 1.69 8.33
C GLU A 116 6.35 1.10 7.01
N ILE A 117 5.47 0.10 7.06
CA ILE A 117 4.91 -0.52 5.87
C ILE A 117 3.56 0.10 5.51
N HIS A 118 3.45 0.60 4.29
CA HIS A 118 2.18 1.04 3.70
C HIS A 118 2.01 0.46 2.30
N MET A 119 1.26 -0.64 2.18
CA MET A 119 1.00 -1.32 0.91
C MET A 119 -0.11 -0.65 0.09
N GLY A 120 -1.02 0.08 0.74
CA GLY A 120 -2.18 0.71 0.14
C GLY A 120 -2.97 1.52 1.15
N VAL A 121 -3.88 2.35 0.66
CA VAL A 121 -4.76 3.19 1.48
C VAL A 121 -6.14 2.57 1.55
N LEU A 122 -6.66 2.42 2.76
CA LEU A 122 -7.96 1.84 3.01
C LEU A 122 -9.03 2.93 3.03
N GLU A 123 -10.10 2.71 2.29
CA GLU A 123 -11.29 3.56 2.26
C GLU A 123 -12.51 2.76 2.71
N LEU A 124 -13.43 3.44 3.41
CA LEU A 124 -14.72 2.91 3.82
C LEU A 124 -15.82 3.65 3.04
N ASP A 125 -16.76 2.91 2.47
CA ASP A 125 -18.02 3.42 1.91
C ASP A 125 -19.14 3.23 2.95
N PRO A 126 -19.56 4.30 3.66
CA PRO A 126 -20.62 4.21 4.66
C PRO A 126 -21.97 3.80 4.06
N GLY A 127 -22.22 4.10 2.78
CA GLY A 127 -23.47 3.76 2.11
C GLY A 127 -23.65 2.25 1.90
N ARG A 128 -22.56 1.49 1.83
CA ARG A 128 -22.60 0.02 1.70
C ARG A 128 -22.51 -0.70 3.03
N CYS A 129 -21.87 -0.09 4.02
CA CYS A 129 -21.56 -0.76 5.27
C CYS A 129 -22.84 -0.95 6.10
N ILE A 130 -23.17 -2.21 6.36
CA ILE A 130 -24.40 -2.62 7.03
C ILE A 130 -24.54 -2.10 8.47
N THR A 131 -23.45 -1.66 9.10
CA THR A 131 -23.49 -1.00 10.41
C THR A 131 -24.24 0.32 10.35
N PHE A 132 -24.08 1.10 9.26
CA PHE A 132 -24.84 2.33 9.05
C PHE A 132 -26.29 2.07 8.61
N GLN A 133 -26.64 0.81 8.38
CA GLN A 133 -28.00 0.35 8.08
C GLN A 133 -28.67 -0.29 9.31
N GLY A 134 -28.07 -0.17 10.50
CA GLY A 134 -28.61 -0.68 11.76
C GLY A 134 -28.29 -2.15 12.04
N VAL A 135 -27.47 -2.82 11.23
CA VAL A 135 -27.07 -4.21 11.45
C VAL A 135 -25.75 -4.27 12.20
N SER A 136 -25.73 -4.95 13.35
CA SER A 136 -24.49 -5.15 14.12
C SER A 136 -23.48 -5.98 13.32
N CYS A 137 -22.31 -5.40 13.06
CA CYS A 137 -21.21 -6.06 12.38
C CYS A 137 -19.87 -5.47 12.87
N GLY A 138 -18.83 -6.30 12.91
CA GLY A 138 -17.48 -5.88 13.28
C GLY A 138 -16.40 -6.83 12.75
N VAL A 139 -16.73 -7.58 11.69
CA VAL A 139 -15.84 -8.61 11.13
C VAL A 139 -14.54 -8.01 10.61
N CYS A 140 -14.60 -6.82 10.02
CA CYS A 140 -13.44 -6.14 9.48
C CYS A 140 -12.44 -5.75 10.59
N ALA A 141 -12.92 -5.19 11.70
CA ALA A 141 -12.10 -4.83 12.85
C ALA A 141 -11.52 -6.08 13.54
N ARG A 142 -12.33 -7.12 13.77
CA ARG A 142 -11.86 -8.38 14.39
C ARG A 142 -10.85 -9.14 13.53
N ALA A 143 -11.00 -9.09 12.20
CA ALA A 143 -10.07 -9.74 11.28
C ALA A 143 -8.79 -8.93 11.06
N CYS A 144 -8.75 -7.65 11.44
CA CYS A 144 -7.60 -6.79 11.20
C CYS A 144 -6.37 -7.29 11.97
N PRO A 145 -5.28 -7.71 11.29
CA PRO A 145 -4.10 -8.23 11.98
C PRO A 145 -3.31 -7.15 12.74
N VAL A 146 -3.53 -5.86 12.41
CA VAL A 146 -2.94 -4.73 13.15
C VAL A 146 -3.78 -4.33 14.36
N GLY A 147 -5.03 -4.81 14.43
CA GLY A 147 -5.99 -4.52 15.48
C GLY A 147 -6.48 -3.08 15.48
N GLU A 148 -6.91 -2.61 16.64
CA GLU A 148 -7.56 -1.30 16.82
C GLU A 148 -6.66 -0.11 16.45
N ARG A 149 -5.34 -0.29 16.33
CA ARG A 149 -4.46 0.77 15.84
C ARG A 149 -4.74 1.14 14.38
N ALA A 150 -5.27 0.24 13.57
CA ALA A 150 -5.59 0.46 12.16
C ALA A 150 -7.10 0.58 11.91
N LEU A 151 -7.90 -0.23 12.58
CA LEU A 151 -9.34 -0.31 12.35
C LEU A 151 -10.06 -0.68 13.64
N ALA A 152 -10.84 0.25 14.17
CA ALA A 152 -11.59 0.11 15.41
C ALA A 152 -13.11 0.18 15.16
N MET A 153 -13.90 -0.02 16.21
CA MET A 153 -15.33 0.26 16.22
C MET A 153 -15.60 1.48 17.12
N ASP A 154 -16.44 2.41 16.67
CA ASP A 154 -16.90 3.52 17.51
C ASP A 154 -17.99 3.07 18.51
N ALA A 155 -18.42 3.99 19.38
CA ALA A 155 -19.48 3.74 20.36
C ALA A 155 -20.85 3.44 19.73
N GLY A 156 -21.06 3.83 18.47
CA GLY A 156 -22.25 3.51 17.68
C GLY A 156 -22.17 2.14 16.99
N GLY A 157 -21.04 1.43 17.10
CA GLY A 157 -20.82 0.16 16.43
C GLY A 157 -20.48 0.30 14.94
N HIS A 158 -19.97 1.46 14.51
CA HIS A 158 -19.48 1.68 13.15
C HIS A 158 -17.95 1.52 13.05
N PRO A 159 -17.43 1.00 11.93
CA PRO A 159 -15.99 0.91 11.74
C PRO A 159 -15.36 2.30 11.59
N VAL A 160 -14.25 2.53 12.30
CA VAL A 160 -13.44 3.74 12.22
C VAL A 160 -12.03 3.39 11.75
N LEU A 161 -11.65 3.93 10.61
CA LEU A 161 -10.31 3.78 10.05
C LEU A 161 -9.33 4.68 10.79
N ARG A 162 -8.14 4.15 11.09
CA ARG A 162 -7.00 4.89 11.62
C ARG A 162 -5.84 4.72 10.63
N PRO A 163 -5.71 5.61 9.63
CA PRO A 163 -4.75 5.46 8.54
C PRO A 163 -3.31 5.27 9.03
N GLU A 164 -2.95 5.93 10.13
CA GLU A 164 -1.60 5.92 10.70
C GLU A 164 -1.13 4.53 11.15
N GLY A 165 -2.07 3.68 11.58
CA GLY A 165 -1.78 2.27 11.90
C GLY A 165 -2.07 1.31 10.75
N CYS A 166 -2.71 1.77 9.67
CA CYS A 166 -3.10 0.89 8.57
C CYS A 166 -1.91 0.60 7.65
N VAL A 167 -1.52 -0.67 7.59
CA VAL A 167 -0.44 -1.12 6.69
C VAL A 167 -0.91 -1.42 5.27
N GLY A 168 -2.20 -1.27 4.98
CA GLY A 168 -2.77 -1.52 3.66
C GLY A 168 -2.79 -2.99 3.22
N CYS A 169 -2.87 -3.94 4.16
CA CYS A 169 -2.80 -5.37 3.84
C CYS A 169 -4.03 -5.93 3.10
N GLY A 170 -5.20 -5.30 3.30
CA GLY A 170 -6.47 -5.67 2.66
C GLY A 170 -7.26 -6.81 3.32
N VAL A 171 -6.83 -7.37 4.46
CA VAL A 171 -7.57 -8.45 5.16
C VAL A 171 -9.02 -8.05 5.46
N CYS A 172 -9.25 -6.80 5.84
CA CYS A 172 -10.58 -6.28 6.12
C CYS A 172 -11.47 -6.17 4.87
N VAL A 173 -10.88 -6.00 3.68
CA VAL A 173 -11.57 -6.00 2.38
C VAL A 173 -12.07 -7.42 2.08
N THR A 174 -11.19 -8.42 2.19
CA THR A 174 -11.55 -9.83 1.97
C THR A 174 -12.55 -10.35 3.01
N ALA A 175 -12.46 -9.87 4.26
CA ALA A 175 -13.35 -10.27 5.34
C ALA A 175 -14.72 -9.59 5.32
N CYS A 176 -14.91 -8.54 4.51
CA CYS A 176 -16.15 -7.78 4.48
C CYS A 176 -17.30 -8.65 3.95
N VAL A 177 -18.43 -8.66 4.66
CA VAL A 177 -19.61 -9.49 4.31
C VAL A 177 -20.48 -8.90 3.20
N THR A 178 -20.22 -7.66 2.77
CA THR A 178 -21.02 -7.00 1.73
C THR A 178 -20.48 -7.31 0.34
N SER A 179 -21.36 -7.36 -0.66
CA SER A 179 -20.98 -7.50 -2.07
C SER A 179 -21.57 -6.32 -2.88
N PRO A 180 -20.75 -5.43 -3.45
CA PRO A 180 -19.29 -5.32 -3.29
C PRO A 180 -18.88 -4.98 -1.85
N SER A 181 -17.61 -5.24 -1.50
CA SER A 181 -17.06 -4.88 -0.19
C SER A 181 -17.30 -3.39 0.11
N SER A 182 -17.64 -3.10 1.36
CA SER A 182 -17.78 -1.73 1.89
C SER A 182 -16.43 -1.09 2.14
N LEU A 183 -15.36 -1.89 2.17
CA LEU A 183 -13.99 -1.45 2.30
C LEU A 183 -13.27 -1.64 0.97
N GLN A 184 -12.49 -0.65 0.56
CA GLN A 184 -11.72 -0.69 -0.68
C GLN A 184 -10.28 -0.29 -0.39
N LEU A 185 -9.34 -1.01 -1.01
CA LEU A 185 -7.94 -0.63 -0.98
C LEU A 185 -7.61 0.15 -2.26
N ARG A 186 -6.95 1.28 -2.09
CA ARG A 186 -6.42 2.13 -3.16
C ARG A 186 -4.90 2.12 -3.11
N LEU A 187 -4.25 2.35 -4.25
CA LEU A 187 -2.83 2.63 -4.22
C LEU A 187 -2.64 4.09 -3.80
N ALA A 188 -1.60 4.40 -3.04
CA ALA A 188 -1.38 5.75 -2.48
C ALA A 188 -1.23 6.85 -3.56
N THR A 189 -1.02 6.47 -4.82
CA THR A 189 -0.90 7.38 -5.96
C THR A 189 -2.24 7.66 -6.67
N ASP A 190 -3.32 6.99 -6.25
CA ASP A 190 -4.68 7.19 -6.77
C ASP A 190 -5.49 8.22 -5.96
N LEU A 191 -4.85 8.88 -4.98
CA LEU A 191 -5.41 9.92 -4.09
C LEU A 191 -4.84 11.29 -4.44
#